data_AF-A0A7Y5FSF0-F1
#
_entry.id   AF-A0A7Y5FSF0-F1
#
_cell.length_a   1.000
_cell.length_b   1.000
_cell.length_c   1.000
_cell.angle_alpha   90.00
_cell.angle_beta   90.00
_cell.angle_gamma   90.00
#
_symmetry.space_group_name_H-M   'P 1'
#
loop_
_entity.id
_entity.type
_entity.pdbx_description
1 polymer ?
#
loop_
_entity_poly.entity_id
_entity_poly.type
_entity_poly.pdbx_seq_one_letter_code
_entity_poly.pdbx_strand_id
1 'polypeptide(L)' 'MNKNDKLRACYQHCCLKYISNSFMTNQSLRERFRIPVKNAAVISRIIKETITEGLIKELDDKNRSRKFTKYIPYWA' A
#
# COMPACT_ATOMS: atom_id res chain seq x y z
N MET A 1 9.02 10.47 -11.97
CA MET A 1 8.07 9.34 -11.87
C MET A 1 6.69 9.83 -12.25
N ASN A 2 6.13 9.23 -13.29
CA ASN A 2 4.75 9.43 -13.70
C ASN A 2 3.80 8.72 -12.74
N LYS A 3 2.50 9.03 -12.84
CA LYS A 3 1.45 8.40 -12.02
C LYS A 3 1.54 6.86 -12.07
N ASN A 4 1.67 6.31 -13.28
CA ASN A 4 1.76 4.88 -13.51
C ASN A 4 2.98 4.23 -12.83
N ASP A 5 4.11 4.93 -12.73
CA ASP A 5 5.29 4.41 -12.05
C ASP A 5 5.03 4.26 -10.55
N LYS A 6 4.29 5.21 -9.95
CA LYS A 6 3.93 5.17 -8.53
C LYS A 6 2.97 4.02 -8.24
N LEU A 7 1.98 3.80 -9.10
CA LEU A 7 1.04 2.67 -8.99
C LEU A 7 1.77 1.33 -9.09
N ARG A 8 2.64 1.17 -10.10
CA ARG A 8 3.47 -0.03 -10.27
C ARG A 8 4.39 -0.26 -9.08
N ALA A 9 5.06 0.78 -8.58
CA ALA A 9 5.92 0.68 -7.40
C ALA A 9 5.12 0.30 -6.13
N CYS A 10 3.90 0.82 -5.97
CA CYS A 10 3.01 0.45 -4.87
C CYS A 10 2.59 -1.02 -4.96
N TYR A 11 2.16 -1.47 -6.14
CA TYR A 11 1.81 -2.86 -6.37
C TYR A 11 2.98 -3.81 -6.08
N GLN A 12 4.17 -3.52 -6.64
CA GLN A 12 5.38 -4.31 -6.39
C GLN A 12 5.73 -4.36 -4.90
N HIS A 13 5.54 -3.26 -4.16
CA HIS A 13 5.76 -3.24 -2.70
C HIS A 13 4.84 -4.18 -1.97
N CYS A 14 3.57 -4.15 -2.36
CA CYS A 14 2.54 -5.01 -1.80
C CYS A 14 2.87 -6.49 -2.03
N CYS A 15 3.21 -6.87 -3.27
CA CYS A 15 3.61 -8.23 -3.62
C CYS A 15 4.86 -8.69 -2.85
N LEU A 16 5.90 -7.85 -2.81
CA LEU A 16 7.14 -8.21 -2.12
C LEU A 16 6.92 -8.40 -0.62
N LYS A 17 6.13 -7.52 0.01
CA LYS A 17 5.77 -7.68 1.43
C LYS A 17 5.01 -8.97 1.66
N TYR A 18 3.98 -9.24 0.86
CA TYR A 18 3.15 -10.44 1.01
C TYR A 18 3.95 -11.74 0.87
N ILE A 19 4.78 -11.85 -0.17
CA ILE A 19 5.66 -13.02 -0.39
C ILE A 19 6.70 -13.16 0.73
N SER A 20 7.10 -12.05 1.35
CA SER A 20 8.01 -12.04 2.50
C SER A 20 7.31 -12.30 3.85
N ASN A 21 6.10 -12.88 3.86
CA ASN A 21 5.26 -13.08 5.05
C ASN A 21 5.02 -11.78 5.87
N SER A 22 4.94 -10.64 5.18
CA SER A 22 4.67 -9.33 5.77
C SER A 22 3.52 -8.64 5.02
N PHE A 23 2.98 -7.55 5.58
CA PHE A 23 1.90 -6.81 4.94
C PHE A 23 2.34 -5.40 4.59
N MET A 24 1.85 -4.89 3.46
CA MET A 24 2.02 -3.48 3.16
C MET A 24 1.12 -2.66 4.07
N THR A 25 1.68 -1.61 4.66
CA THR A 25 0.98 -0.57 5.41
C THR A 25 1.31 0.81 4.85
N ASN A 26 0.50 1.82 5.21
CA ASN A 26 0.77 3.23 4.88
C ASN A 26 2.20 3.65 5.28
N GLN A 27 2.67 3.22 6.44
CA GLN A 27 4.02 3.51 6.91
C GLN A 27 5.09 2.86 6.02
N SER A 28 4.96 1.57 5.74
CA SER A 28 5.96 0.84 4.94
C SER A 28 6.11 1.41 3.52
N LEU A 29 5.00 1.87 2.93
CA LEU A 29 5.02 2.47 1.59
C LEU A 29 5.64 3.87 1.65
N ARG A 30 5.33 4.66 2.67
CA ARG A 30 5.93 5.97 2.91
C ARG A 30 7.45 5.89 3.04
N GLU A 31 7.95 4.92 3.81
CA GLU A 31 9.38 4.65 3.97
C GLU A 31 10.03 4.29 2.63
N ARG A 32 9.38 3.44 1.82
CA ARG A 32 9.88 3.09 0.48
C ARG A 32 9.99 4.30 -0.45
N PHE A 33 8.99 5.18 -0.47
CA PHE A 33 9.03 6.40 -1.28
C PHE A 33 9.85 7.54 -0.64
N ARG A 34 10.41 7.33 0.56
CA ARG A 34 11.14 8.34 1.35
C ARG A 34 10.35 9.65 1.51
N ILE A 35 9.04 9.54 1.71
CA ILE A 35 8.16 10.70 1.85
C ILE A 35 8.16 11.18 3.31
N PRO A 36 8.42 12.47 3.56
CA PRO A 36 8.33 13.06 4.90
C PRO A 36 6.93 12.86 5.52
N VAL A 37 6.86 12.72 6.84
CA VAL A 37 5.58 12.50 7.56
C VAL A 37 4.56 13.59 7.25
N LYS A 38 5.00 14.86 7.10
CA LYS A 38 4.17 16.00 6.69
C LYS A 38 3.40 15.78 5.37
N ASN A 39 3.89 14.89 4.50
CA ASN A 39 3.32 14.59 3.20
C ASN A 39 2.65 13.21 3.14
N ALA A 40 2.27 12.63 4.28
CA ALA A 40 1.64 11.31 4.36
C ALA A 40 0.37 11.18 3.49
N ALA A 41 -0.35 12.28 3.26
CA ALA A 41 -1.53 12.31 2.39
C ALA A 41 -1.26 11.82 0.94
N VAL A 42 -0.03 12.03 0.43
CA VAL A 42 0.36 11.56 -0.92
C VAL A 42 0.34 10.03 -0.99
N ILE A 43 0.80 9.36 0.06
CA ILE A 43 0.83 7.90 0.14
C ILE A 43 -0.58 7.33 0.16
N SER A 44 -1.47 7.92 0.97
CA SER A 44 -2.87 7.49 1.03
C SER A 44 -3.57 7.69 -0.32
N ARG A 45 -3.25 8.75 -1.07
CA ARG A 45 -3.78 8.94 -2.44
C ARG A 45 -3.28 7.85 -3.40
N ILE A 46 -1.98 7.55 -3.39
CA ILE A 46 -1.40 6.49 -4.24
C ILE A 46 -2.05 5.13 -3.94
N ILE A 47 -2.22 4.80 -2.65
CA ILE A 47 -2.85 3.54 -2.24
C ILE A 47 -4.30 3.48 -2.74
N LYS A 48 -5.09 4.54 -2.53
CA LYS A 48 -6.47 4.60 -3.01
C LYS A 48 -6.55 4.41 -4.52
N GLU A 49 -5.71 5.12 -5.28
CA GLU A 49 -5.65 4.95 -6.74
C GLU A 49 -5.26 3.51 -7.12
N THR A 50 -4.29 2.91 -6.42
CA THR A 50 -3.85 1.52 -6.68
C THR A 50 -4.96 0.50 -6.38
N ILE A 51 -5.81 0.77 -5.38
CA ILE A 51 -7.02 -0.02 -5.09
C ILE A 51 -8.06 0.18 -6.19
N THR A 52 -8.31 1.42 -6.63
CA THR A 52 -9.25 1.73 -7.72
C THR A 52 -8.86 1.05 -9.03
N GLU A 53 -7.56 0.97 -9.32
CA GLU A 53 -7.01 0.25 -10.48
C GLU A 53 -7.02 -1.28 -10.30
N GLY A 54 -7.50 -1.80 -9.16
CA GLY A 54 -7.64 -3.24 -8.90
C GLY A 54 -6.31 -3.98 -8.71
N LEU A 55 -5.21 -3.28 -8.42
CA LEU A 55 -3.87 -3.88 -8.26
C LEU A 55 -3.65 -4.42 -6.84
N ILE A 56 -4.25 -3.79 -5.83
CA ILE A 56 -4.16 -4.20 -4.42
C ILE A 56 -5.54 -4.17 -3.79
N LYS A 57 -5.71 -4.86 -2.66
CA LYS A 57 -6.92 -4.83 -1.84
C LYS A 57 -6.58 -4.66 -0.37
N GLU A 58 -7.55 -4.14 0.38
CA GLU A 58 -7.46 -4.07 1.84
C GLU A 58 -7.61 -5.48 2.42
N LEU A 59 -6.76 -5.81 3.39
CA LEU A 59 -6.92 -7.05 4.15
C LEU A 59 -8.06 -6.84 5.13
N ASP A 60 -9.19 -7.50 4.88
CA ASP A 60 -10.38 -7.41 5.73
C ASP A 60 -10.17 -8.19 7.04
N ASP A 61 -9.51 -7.53 8.00
CA ASP A 61 -9.32 -8.07 9.34
C ASP A 61 -10.60 -7.83 10.14
N LYS A 62 -11.55 -8.78 10.04
CA LYS A 62 -12.84 -8.78 10.75
C LYS A 62 -12.70 -8.61 12.27
N ASN A 63 -11.49 -8.68 12.85
CA ASN A 63 -11.33 -8.92 14.27
C ASN A 63 -10.48 -7.94 15.08
N ARG A 64 -9.81 -6.90 14.56
CA ARG A 64 -9.11 -5.97 15.49
C ARG A 64 -8.73 -4.62 14.90
N SER A 65 -9.18 -3.58 15.60
CA SER A 65 -8.63 -2.21 15.68
C SER A 65 -8.13 -1.61 14.35
N ARG A 66 -8.87 -0.63 13.82
CA ARG A 66 -8.55 0.24 12.64
C ARG A 66 -7.17 0.93 12.67
N LYS A 67 -6.32 0.63 13.65
CA LYS A 67 -5.05 1.29 13.95
C LYS A 67 -3.98 1.03 12.87
N PHE A 68 -4.06 -0.09 12.14
CA PHE A 68 -3.12 -0.38 11.05
C PHE A 68 -3.80 -1.08 9.87
N THR A 69 -4.30 -0.30 8.91
CA THR A 69 -4.77 -0.85 7.62
C THR A 69 -3.63 -1.57 6.92
N LYS A 70 -3.88 -2.84 6.61
CA LYS A 70 -2.97 -3.72 5.88
C LYS A 70 -3.52 -3.89 4.46
N TYR A 71 -2.60 -3.99 3.50
CA TYR A 71 -2.91 -4.18 2.10
C TYR A 71 -2.20 -5.43 1.58
N ILE A 72 -2.90 -6.14 0.71
CA ILE A 72 -2.41 -7.35 0.03
C ILE A 72 -2.59 -7.22 -1.50
N PRO A 73 -1.82 -7.98 -2.30
CA PRO A 73 -2.04 -8.05 -3.74
C PRO A 73 -3.47 -8.47 -4.09
N TYR A 74 -3.97 -8.05 -5.25
CA TYR A 74 -5.35 -8.39 -5.65
C TYR A 74 -5.64 -9.91 -5.66
N TRP A 75 -4.63 -10.71 -6.04
CA TRP A 75 -4.71 -12.17 -6.17
C TRP A 75 -4.54 -12.93 -4.85
N ALA A 76 -4.18 -12.25 -3.76
CA ALA A 76 -3.76 -12.84 -2.49
C ALA A 76 -4.88 -13.06 -1.47
#